data_AF-A0A7S0YSS6-F1
#
_entry.id   AF-A0A7S0YSS6-F1
#
_cell.length_a   1.000
_cell.length_b   1.000
_cell.length_c   1.000
_cell.angle_alpha   90.00
_cell.angle_beta   90.00
_cell.angle_gamma   90.00
#
_symmetry.space_group_name_H-M   'P 1'
#
loop_
_entity.id
_entity.type
_entity.pdbx_description
1 polymer ?
#
loop_
_entity_poly.entity_id
_entity_poly.type
_entity_poly.pdbx_seq_one_letter_code
_entity_poly.pdbx_strand_id
1 'polypeptide(L)'
;MDAQYLQENVGPALTAGLASVAAVQPDDPVDYLAHWLLKYLAVQEKKAKAGEAQEQIKKEKEAAEAADAAKATAKEERFFKLKKALEEVAATTSFKQMYDVMVKTAREQSSSDNVYLMLLEQTPPPEGQEEDPEPEQEPVEPPPEPEEGEEPLPVPEPEKLEPWLPKFTTLRVVTANEENKWMVGKTVQSPAYGKQTVSYQTVHSKELTFLPNVMVSEPPITFFDMPMPGSFAAQPVLKGEDEKYKAGGVLGLLCVDTVGGDSAATLTDEDKELLLEMGRVAGSTFERLMAEKKARKAAEDEVVAKLMEALVIPEEQEVAEEDEVDALEGKLAACDTALIGEVKKVFKDQTPPQPVGEYGRSLSELSEWEGTPSGRVAAMLYALVQEEPSCTPEDLEGKIQGFDIKTIKEETLAAAAAALNPEGADPVTKETEGLEFPAQLCMALMEAINLLKDTSLKIQKIRQEEEDARIAEEEAKKKEEEEAAAAAAAEAAPAE
;
A
#
# COMPACT_ATOMS: atom_id res chain seq x y z
N MET A 1 -49.31 -37.38 70.07
CA MET A 1 -48.23 -37.26 69.07
C MET A 1 -48.23 -38.45 68.12
N ASP A 2 -48.23 -39.69 68.63
CA ASP A 2 -48.11 -40.88 67.78
C ASP A 2 -49.28 -41.10 66.81
N ALA A 3 -50.51 -40.79 67.22
CA ALA A 3 -51.68 -40.93 66.35
C ALA A 3 -51.64 -39.98 65.15
N GLN A 4 -51.18 -38.73 65.34
CA GLN A 4 -51.00 -37.77 64.25
C GLN A 4 -49.89 -38.20 63.30
N TYR A 5 -48.77 -38.67 63.84
CA TYR A 5 -47.66 -39.19 63.04
C TYR A 5 -48.07 -40.38 62.16
N LEU A 6 -48.84 -41.33 62.70
CA LEU A 6 -49.37 -42.45 61.92
C LEU A 6 -50.37 -42.00 60.86
N GLN A 7 -51.27 -41.07 61.22
CA GLN A 7 -52.26 -40.54 60.28
C GLN A 7 -51.61 -39.80 59.10
N GLU A 8 -50.52 -39.08 59.35
CA GLU A 8 -49.79 -38.32 58.31
C GLU A 8 -48.94 -39.23 57.41
N ASN A 9 -48.23 -40.21 57.97
CA ASN A 9 -47.23 -40.99 57.23
C ASN A 9 -47.78 -42.29 56.62
N VAL A 10 -48.66 -43.01 57.32
CA VAL A 10 -49.22 -44.29 56.84
C VAL A 10 -50.70 -44.20 56.49
N GLY A 11 -51.39 -43.16 56.97
CA GLY A 11 -52.83 -42.95 56.76
C GLY A 11 -53.25 -42.99 55.28
N PRO A 12 -52.64 -42.23 54.36
CA PRO A 12 -53.02 -42.24 52.95
C PRO A 12 -52.81 -43.60 52.26
N ALA A 13 -51.67 -44.27 52.55
CA ALA A 13 -51.34 -45.58 51.98
C ALA A 13 -52.29 -46.67 52.50
N LEU A 14 -52.52 -46.71 53.83
CA LEU A 14 -53.44 -47.66 54.44
C LEU A 14 -54.89 -47.42 54.00
N THR A 15 -55.35 -46.18 53.91
CA THR A 15 -56.73 -45.88 53.45
C THR A 15 -56.96 -46.35 52.01
N ALA A 16 -56.01 -46.09 51.11
CA ALA A 16 -56.10 -46.55 49.71
C ALA A 16 -55.95 -48.08 49.59
N GLY A 17 -55.08 -48.70 50.39
CA GLY A 17 -54.91 -50.16 50.44
C GLY A 17 -56.17 -50.86 50.96
N LEU A 18 -56.75 -50.38 52.07
CA LEU A 18 -57.99 -50.91 52.63
C LEU A 18 -59.18 -50.69 51.68
N ALA A 19 -59.24 -49.58 50.96
CA ALA A 19 -60.24 -49.36 49.91
C ALA A 19 -60.09 -50.39 48.76
N SER A 20 -58.86 -50.72 48.36
CA SER A 20 -58.61 -51.77 47.36
C SER A 20 -59.00 -53.16 47.85
N VAL A 21 -58.72 -53.49 49.12
CA VAL A 21 -59.12 -54.77 49.73
C VAL A 21 -60.64 -54.88 49.76
N ALA A 22 -61.35 -53.82 50.15
CA ALA A 22 -62.81 -53.79 50.18
C ALA A 22 -63.44 -53.97 48.79
N ALA A 23 -62.80 -53.47 47.74
CA ALA A 23 -63.27 -53.59 46.37
C ALA A 23 -63.02 -54.98 45.75
N VAL A 24 -61.86 -55.59 46.03
CA VAL A 24 -61.46 -56.87 45.42
C VAL A 24 -61.95 -58.08 46.21
N GLN A 25 -62.16 -57.94 47.52
CA GLN A 25 -62.56 -59.01 48.45
C GLN A 25 -61.73 -60.30 48.30
N PRO A 26 -60.39 -60.21 48.47
CA PRO A 26 -59.52 -61.38 48.36
C PRO A 26 -59.75 -62.38 49.50
N ASP A 27 -59.41 -63.66 49.25
CA ASP A 27 -59.55 -64.73 50.25
C ASP A 27 -58.65 -64.50 51.49
N ASP A 28 -57.47 -63.89 51.31
CA ASP A 28 -56.61 -63.39 52.40
C ASP A 28 -56.42 -61.86 52.30
N PRO A 29 -57.19 -61.07 53.08
CA PRO A 29 -57.12 -59.62 53.03
C PRO A 29 -55.82 -59.05 53.61
N VAL A 30 -55.14 -59.78 54.51
CA VAL A 30 -53.90 -59.31 55.13
C VAL A 30 -52.73 -59.49 54.18
N ASP A 31 -52.61 -60.65 53.55
CA ASP A 31 -51.57 -60.92 52.56
C ASP A 31 -51.72 -60.02 51.31
N TYR A 32 -52.95 -59.81 50.84
CA TYR A 32 -53.22 -58.89 49.74
C TYR A 32 -52.82 -57.44 50.11
N LEU A 33 -53.15 -56.98 51.32
CA LEU A 33 -52.80 -55.63 51.76
C LEU A 33 -51.28 -55.45 51.87
N ALA A 34 -50.55 -56.46 52.34
CA ALA A 34 -49.08 -56.43 52.42
C ALA A 34 -48.45 -56.29 51.01
N HIS A 35 -48.88 -57.11 50.04
CA HIS A 35 -48.42 -56.99 48.66
C HIS A 35 -48.80 -55.65 48.01
N TRP A 36 -49.99 -55.13 48.32
CA TRP A 36 -50.44 -53.83 47.84
C TRP A 36 -49.55 -52.70 48.37
N LEU A 37 -49.21 -52.71 49.66
CA LEU A 37 -48.34 -51.70 50.28
C LEU A 37 -46.92 -51.73 49.69
N LEU A 38 -46.36 -52.92 49.43
CA LEU A 38 -45.07 -53.05 48.74
C LEU A 38 -45.11 -52.47 47.33
N LYS A 39 -46.20 -52.72 46.58
CA LYS A 39 -46.40 -52.15 45.24
C LYS A 39 -46.58 -50.64 45.30
N TYR A 40 -47.31 -50.13 46.29
CA TYR A 40 -47.50 -48.70 46.51
C TYR A 40 -46.16 -47.99 46.76
N LEU A 41 -45.31 -48.56 47.62
CA LEU A 41 -43.96 -48.04 47.89
C LEU A 41 -43.11 -48.03 46.62
N ALA A 42 -43.09 -49.14 45.85
CA ALA A 42 -42.34 -49.20 44.59
C ALA A 42 -42.82 -48.16 43.55
N VAL A 43 -44.11 -47.83 43.54
CA VAL A 43 -44.66 -46.77 42.68
C VAL A 43 -44.25 -45.38 43.19
N GLN A 44 -44.25 -45.15 44.51
CA GLN A 44 -43.81 -43.88 45.08
C GLN A 44 -42.31 -43.63 44.84
N GLU A 45 -41.46 -44.63 45.03
CA GLU A 45 -40.03 -44.52 44.71
C GLU A 45 -39.79 -44.25 43.23
N LYS A 46 -40.52 -44.91 42.33
CA LYS A 46 -40.45 -44.62 40.90
C LYS A 46 -40.88 -43.19 40.58
N LYS A 47 -41.92 -42.66 41.24
CA LYS A 47 -42.35 -41.27 41.06
C LYS A 47 -41.32 -40.27 41.58
N ALA A 48 -40.70 -40.53 42.74
CA ALA A 48 -39.64 -39.71 43.28
C ALA A 48 -38.42 -39.67 42.33
N LYS A 49 -37.95 -40.84 41.88
CA LYS A 49 -36.85 -40.94 40.89
C LYS A 49 -37.19 -40.26 39.55
N ALA A 50 -38.45 -40.35 39.11
CA ALA A 50 -38.90 -39.65 37.90
C ALA A 50 -38.90 -38.13 38.08
N GLY A 51 -39.25 -37.62 39.27
CA GLY A 51 -39.17 -36.20 39.61
C GLY A 51 -37.74 -35.67 39.62
N GLU A 52 -36.81 -36.41 40.23
CA GLU A 52 -35.37 -36.08 40.24
C GLU A 52 -34.79 -36.08 38.82
N ALA A 53 -35.12 -37.08 38.00
CA ALA A 53 -34.70 -37.14 36.60
C ALA A 53 -35.25 -35.97 35.78
N GLN A 54 -36.52 -35.57 36.00
CA GLN A 54 -37.09 -34.39 35.35
C GLN A 54 -36.38 -33.09 35.75
N GLU A 55 -35.98 -32.94 37.01
CA GLU A 55 -35.21 -31.78 37.47
C GLU A 55 -33.81 -31.74 36.85
N GLN A 56 -33.13 -32.89 36.75
CA GLN A 56 -31.83 -33.00 36.07
C GLN A 56 -31.93 -32.63 34.59
N ILE A 57 -32.93 -33.18 33.88
CA ILE A 57 -33.18 -32.85 32.47
C ILE A 57 -33.47 -31.35 32.31
N LYS A 58 -34.21 -30.74 33.24
CA LYS A 58 -34.49 -29.30 33.19
C LYS A 58 -33.21 -28.47 33.37
N LYS A 59 -32.36 -28.82 34.33
CA LYS A 59 -31.07 -28.14 34.56
C LYS A 59 -30.12 -28.29 33.37
N GLU A 60 -30.03 -29.48 32.78
CA GLU A 60 -29.22 -29.70 31.59
C GLU A 60 -29.72 -28.90 30.38
N LYS A 61 -31.03 -28.80 30.20
CA LYS A 61 -31.63 -27.96 29.15
C LYS A 61 -31.35 -26.48 29.37
N GLU A 62 -31.56 -25.95 30.58
CA GLU A 62 -31.27 -24.55 30.89
C GLU A 62 -29.77 -24.23 30.72
N ALA A 63 -28.88 -25.16 31.07
CA ALA A 63 -27.44 -25.01 30.86
C ALA A 63 -27.06 -25.05 29.37
N ALA A 64 -27.68 -25.92 28.57
CA ALA A 64 -27.47 -25.98 27.13
C ALA A 64 -27.98 -24.72 26.43
N GLU A 65 -29.19 -24.25 26.76
CA GLU A 65 -29.77 -23.01 26.22
C GLU A 65 -28.92 -21.78 26.59
N ALA A 66 -28.42 -21.69 27.83
CA ALA A 66 -27.53 -20.62 28.25
C ALA A 66 -26.17 -20.67 27.51
N ALA A 67 -25.61 -21.86 27.29
CA ALA A 67 -24.38 -22.02 26.53
C ALA A 67 -24.55 -21.64 25.06
N ASP A 68 -25.67 -22.00 24.44
CA ASP A 68 -25.98 -21.64 23.06
C ASP A 68 -26.23 -20.14 22.90
N ALA A 69 -26.95 -19.52 23.84
CA ALA A 69 -27.15 -18.08 23.86
C ALA A 69 -25.82 -17.32 24.01
N ALA A 70 -24.93 -17.76 24.90
CA ALA A 70 -23.61 -17.15 25.08
C ALA A 70 -22.71 -17.31 23.85
N LYS A 71 -22.78 -18.46 23.15
CA LYS A 71 -22.08 -18.64 21.87
C LYS A 71 -22.63 -17.73 20.79
N ALA A 72 -23.94 -17.54 20.72
CA ALA A 72 -24.58 -16.66 19.75
C ALA A 72 -24.15 -15.19 19.95
N THR A 73 -24.20 -14.68 21.19
CA THR A 73 -23.78 -13.30 21.49
C THR A 73 -22.28 -13.09 21.23
N ALA A 74 -21.43 -14.04 21.60
CA ALA A 74 -20.00 -13.96 21.32
C ALA A 74 -19.70 -13.93 19.81
N LYS A 75 -20.45 -14.72 19.01
CA LYS A 75 -20.33 -14.70 17.55
C LYS A 75 -20.77 -13.38 16.93
N GLU A 76 -21.88 -12.80 17.39
CA GLU A 76 -22.37 -11.50 16.91
C GLU A 76 -21.39 -10.37 17.22
N GLU A 77 -20.85 -10.31 18.45
CA GLU A 77 -19.85 -9.31 18.82
C GLU A 77 -18.57 -9.43 17.98
N ARG A 78 -18.10 -10.67 17.75
CA ARG A 78 -16.94 -10.91 16.89
C ARG A 78 -17.22 -10.51 15.45
N PHE A 79 -18.39 -10.86 14.91
CA PHE A 79 -18.80 -10.48 13.55
C PHE A 79 -18.84 -8.95 13.39
N PHE A 80 -19.35 -8.22 14.38
CA PHE A 80 -19.36 -6.75 14.35
C PHE A 80 -17.95 -6.16 14.38
N LYS A 81 -17.06 -6.68 15.25
CA LYS A 81 -15.65 -6.25 15.31
C LYS A 81 -14.92 -6.54 14.00
N LEU A 82 -15.14 -7.73 13.44
CA LEU A 82 -14.56 -8.13 12.16
C LEU A 82 -15.01 -7.22 11.04
N LYS A 83 -16.32 -6.98 10.91
CA LYS A 83 -16.86 -6.10 9.86
C LYS A 83 -16.27 -4.69 9.96
N LYS A 84 -16.18 -4.13 11.17
CA LYS A 84 -15.57 -2.82 11.40
C LYS A 84 -14.09 -2.79 10.96
N ALA A 85 -13.32 -3.83 11.29
CA ALA A 85 -11.91 -3.91 10.90
C ALA A 85 -11.74 -4.07 9.38
N LEU A 86 -12.63 -4.82 8.72
CA LEU A 86 -12.64 -4.93 7.26
C LEU A 86 -13.00 -3.60 6.57
N GLU A 87 -13.94 -2.84 7.13
CA GLU A 87 -14.24 -1.48 6.67
C GLU A 87 -13.02 -0.56 6.82
N GLU A 88 -12.22 -0.72 7.88
CA GLU A 88 -10.96 0.01 8.05
C GLU A 88 -9.93 -0.37 6.98
N VAL A 89 -9.77 -1.67 6.67
CA VAL A 89 -8.93 -2.13 5.55
C VAL A 89 -9.40 -1.51 4.23
N ALA A 90 -10.70 -1.50 3.96
CA ALA A 90 -11.27 -0.92 2.74
C ALA A 90 -11.04 0.60 2.61
N ALA A 91 -11.03 1.31 3.75
CA ALA A 91 -10.86 2.75 3.82
C ALA A 91 -9.39 3.22 3.73
N THR A 92 -8.42 2.31 3.74
CA THR A 92 -7.00 2.68 3.66
C THR A 92 -6.65 3.37 2.35
N THR A 93 -5.84 4.42 2.39
CA THR A 93 -5.39 5.16 1.18
C THR A 93 -4.00 4.75 0.73
N SER A 94 -3.44 3.74 1.38
CA SER A 94 -2.04 3.37 1.28
C SER A 94 -1.86 1.87 1.27
N PHE A 95 -0.95 1.36 0.42
CA PHE A 95 -0.62 -0.06 0.41
C PHE A 95 -0.01 -0.50 1.73
N LYS A 96 0.91 0.29 2.29
CA LYS A 96 1.56 -0.03 3.56
C LYS A 96 0.56 -0.06 4.71
N GLN A 97 -0.31 0.95 4.79
CA GLN A 97 -1.38 1.00 5.80
C GLN A 97 -2.35 -0.18 5.65
N MET A 98 -2.72 -0.53 4.43
CA MET A 98 -3.57 -1.69 4.15
C MET A 98 -2.93 -2.97 4.71
N TYR A 99 -1.65 -3.21 4.41
CA TYR A 99 -0.95 -4.41 4.89
C TYR A 99 -0.85 -4.43 6.41
N ASP A 100 -0.53 -3.30 7.05
CA ASP A 100 -0.40 -3.21 8.50
C ASP A 100 -1.75 -3.43 9.20
N VAL A 101 -2.83 -2.82 8.70
CA VAL A 101 -4.19 -3.02 9.22
C VAL A 101 -4.64 -4.47 9.01
N MET A 102 -4.32 -5.09 7.87
CA MET A 102 -4.62 -6.50 7.63
C MET A 102 -3.92 -7.39 8.64
N VAL A 103 -2.60 -7.28 8.79
CA VAL A 103 -1.84 -8.12 9.72
C VAL A 103 -2.29 -7.91 11.16
N LYS A 104 -2.58 -6.67 11.56
CA LYS A 104 -3.14 -6.36 12.87
C LYS A 104 -4.52 -6.99 13.07
N THR A 105 -5.41 -6.85 12.11
CA THR A 105 -6.77 -7.40 12.17
C THR A 105 -6.74 -8.93 12.25
N ALA A 106 -5.93 -9.58 11.41
CA ALA A 106 -5.76 -11.03 11.44
C ALA A 106 -5.18 -11.47 12.80
N ARG A 107 -4.20 -10.78 13.38
CA ARG A 107 -3.66 -11.14 14.70
C ARG A 107 -4.68 -10.95 15.83
N GLU A 108 -5.48 -9.89 15.81
CA GLU A 108 -6.48 -9.60 16.85
C GLU A 108 -7.72 -10.51 16.76
N GLN A 109 -8.12 -10.91 15.55
CA GLN A 109 -9.35 -11.66 15.31
C GLN A 109 -9.13 -13.15 15.10
N SER A 110 -7.89 -13.63 14.95
CA SER A 110 -7.59 -15.05 14.81
C SER A 110 -6.93 -15.64 16.06
N SER A 111 -6.90 -16.97 16.11
CA SER A 111 -6.14 -17.73 17.11
C SER A 111 -4.64 -17.88 16.78
N SER A 112 -4.15 -17.24 15.71
CA SER A 112 -2.77 -17.39 15.22
C SER A 112 -1.76 -16.59 16.03
N ASP A 113 -0.55 -17.14 16.18
CA ASP A 113 0.57 -16.49 16.84
C ASP A 113 1.39 -15.62 15.88
N ASN A 114 1.55 -16.10 14.66
CA ASN A 114 2.30 -15.44 13.62
C ASN A 114 1.38 -15.03 12.49
N VAL A 115 1.46 -13.75 12.10
CA VAL A 115 0.70 -13.19 10.97
C VAL A 115 1.63 -12.36 10.12
N TYR A 116 1.64 -12.62 8.83
CA TYR A 116 2.50 -11.91 7.89
C TYR A 116 1.90 -11.89 6.49
N LEU A 117 2.29 -10.86 5.74
CA LEU A 117 1.85 -10.66 4.37
C LEU A 117 3.07 -10.75 3.44
N MET A 118 2.95 -11.59 2.43
CA MET A 118 3.93 -11.79 1.38
C MET A 118 3.44 -11.16 0.08
N LEU A 119 4.27 -10.40 -0.63
CA LEU A 119 3.99 -9.94 -1.99
C LEU A 119 4.70 -10.83 -3.00
N LEU A 120 4.04 -11.08 -4.13
CA LEU A 120 4.61 -11.83 -5.25
C LEU A 120 5.41 -10.87 -6.13
N GLU A 121 6.71 -11.05 -6.18
CA GLU A 121 7.63 -10.28 -7.01
C GLU A 121 8.16 -11.15 -8.16
N GLN A 122 8.27 -10.57 -9.36
CA GLN A 122 9.01 -11.22 -10.45
C GLN A 122 10.50 -11.08 -10.18
N THR A 123 11.24 -12.16 -10.36
CA THR A 123 12.69 -12.22 -10.19
C THR A 123 13.33 -12.66 -11.50
N PRO A 124 14.42 -12.01 -11.95
CA PRO A 124 15.08 -12.39 -13.19
C PRO A 124 15.56 -13.85 -13.10
N PRO A 125 15.54 -14.59 -14.21
CA PRO A 125 15.94 -15.99 -14.23
C PRO A 125 17.41 -16.15 -13.80
N PRO A 126 17.79 -17.29 -13.20
CA PRO A 126 19.19 -17.63 -12.98
C PRO A 126 19.98 -17.57 -14.30
N GLU A 127 21.24 -17.14 -14.24
CA GLU A 127 22.13 -17.12 -15.41
C GLU A 127 22.08 -18.47 -16.16
N GLY A 128 21.63 -18.45 -17.41
CA GLY A 128 21.53 -19.63 -18.28
C GLY A 128 20.16 -20.32 -18.31
N GLN A 129 19.13 -19.79 -17.64
CA GLN A 129 17.74 -20.21 -17.82
C GLN A 129 16.97 -19.18 -18.64
N GLU A 130 16.29 -19.61 -19.69
CA GLU A 130 15.42 -18.73 -20.49
C GLU A 130 14.07 -18.57 -19.78
N GLU A 131 13.58 -17.34 -19.71
CA GLU A 131 12.19 -17.08 -19.34
C GLU A 131 11.27 -17.60 -20.44
N ASP A 132 10.22 -18.33 -20.05
CA ASP A 132 9.14 -18.58 -20.99
C ASP A 132 8.54 -17.23 -21.35
N PRO A 133 8.43 -16.89 -22.65
CA PRO A 133 7.76 -15.67 -23.05
C PRO A 133 6.34 -15.68 -22.47
N GLU A 134 5.88 -14.52 -21.96
CA GLU A 134 4.46 -14.34 -21.66
C GLU A 134 3.68 -14.81 -22.89
N PRO A 135 2.66 -15.69 -22.73
CA PRO A 135 1.94 -16.21 -23.88
C PRO A 135 1.39 -15.04 -24.69
N GLU A 136 2.06 -14.75 -25.80
CA GLU A 136 1.63 -13.71 -26.72
C GLU A 136 0.26 -14.15 -27.21
N GLN A 137 -0.73 -13.26 -27.06
CA GLN A 137 -2.02 -13.50 -27.68
C GLN A 137 -1.76 -13.60 -29.17
N GLU A 138 -1.92 -14.79 -29.75
CA GLU A 138 -1.96 -14.92 -31.20
C GLU A 138 -3.00 -13.89 -31.68
N PRO A 139 -2.61 -12.93 -32.53
CA PRO A 139 -3.52 -11.89 -32.98
C PRO A 139 -4.70 -12.60 -33.62
N VAL A 140 -5.86 -12.54 -32.95
CA VAL A 140 -7.08 -13.18 -33.44
C VAL A 140 -7.33 -12.56 -34.80
N GLU A 141 -7.19 -13.35 -35.87
CA GLU A 141 -7.42 -12.87 -37.22
C GLU A 141 -8.80 -12.22 -37.25
N PRO A 142 -8.92 -10.96 -37.72
CA PRO A 142 -10.21 -10.29 -37.75
C PRO A 142 -11.18 -11.17 -38.52
N PRO A 143 -12.39 -11.43 -37.99
CA PRO A 143 -13.35 -12.27 -38.67
C PRO A 143 -13.57 -11.75 -40.09
N PRO A 144 -13.75 -12.64 -41.08
CA PRO A 144 -13.93 -12.23 -42.47
C PRO A 144 -15.06 -11.20 -42.57
N GLU A 145 -14.84 -10.12 -43.32
CA GLU A 145 -15.84 -9.08 -43.52
C GLU A 145 -17.16 -9.73 -43.99
N PRO A 146 -18.30 -9.44 -43.34
CA PRO A 146 -19.56 -10.08 -43.70
C PRO A 146 -19.93 -9.74 -45.15
N GLU A 147 -20.39 -10.74 -45.90
CA GLU A 147 -20.87 -10.52 -47.27
C GLU A 147 -22.02 -9.51 -47.26
N GLU A 148 -22.02 -8.60 -48.24
CA GLU A 148 -22.93 -7.47 -48.39
C GLU A 148 -24.41 -7.93 -48.34
N GLY A 149 -25.03 -7.93 -47.16
CA GLY A 149 -26.43 -8.33 -46.95
C GLY A 149 -26.74 -9.17 -45.71
N GLU A 150 -25.73 -9.68 -44.99
CA GLU A 150 -25.95 -10.38 -43.72
C GLU A 150 -25.94 -9.42 -42.53
N GLU A 151 -26.88 -9.59 -41.59
CA GLU A 151 -26.87 -8.86 -40.32
C GLU A 151 -25.55 -9.16 -39.60
N PRO A 152 -24.82 -8.13 -39.11
CA PRO A 152 -23.55 -8.35 -38.44
C PRO A 152 -23.78 -9.26 -37.23
N LEU A 153 -23.16 -10.45 -37.27
CA LEU A 153 -23.13 -11.32 -36.11
C LEU A 153 -22.52 -10.55 -34.93
N PRO A 154 -23.01 -10.77 -33.70
CA PRO A 154 -22.39 -10.18 -32.52
C PRO A 154 -20.92 -10.55 -32.53
N VAL A 155 -20.05 -9.54 -32.54
CA VAL A 155 -18.60 -9.73 -32.48
C VAL A 155 -18.33 -10.56 -31.23
N PRO A 156 -17.76 -11.77 -31.35
CA PRO A 156 -17.45 -12.58 -30.18
C PRO A 156 -16.52 -11.77 -29.27
N GLU A 157 -16.95 -11.55 -28.02
CA GLU A 157 -16.09 -10.91 -27.03
C GLU A 157 -14.82 -11.78 -26.90
N PRO A 158 -13.62 -11.17 -26.99
CA PRO A 158 -12.37 -11.94 -26.90
C PRO A 158 -12.35 -12.71 -25.58
N GLU A 159 -12.08 -14.02 -25.67
CA GLU A 159 -12.00 -14.86 -24.47
C GLU A 159 -10.87 -14.33 -23.58
N LYS A 160 -11.23 -13.86 -22.38
CA LYS A 160 -10.24 -13.39 -21.41
C LYS A 160 -9.29 -14.52 -21.04
N LEU A 161 -7.99 -14.22 -20.99
CA LEU A 161 -6.97 -15.20 -20.65
C LEU A 161 -7.00 -15.54 -19.17
N GLU A 162 -6.57 -16.74 -18.81
CA GLU A 162 -6.25 -17.02 -17.42
C GLU A 162 -5.05 -16.15 -16.98
N PRO A 163 -5.05 -15.63 -15.74
CA PRO A 163 -3.93 -14.85 -15.24
C PRO A 163 -2.64 -15.67 -15.31
N TRP A 164 -1.70 -15.19 -16.09
CA TRP A 164 -0.37 -15.77 -16.23
C TRP A 164 0.44 -15.53 -14.96
N LEU A 165 1.07 -16.59 -14.45
CA LEU A 165 1.99 -16.52 -13.32
C LEU A 165 3.41 -16.70 -13.87
N PRO A 166 4.31 -15.71 -13.74
CA PRO A 166 5.68 -15.85 -14.22
C PRO A 166 6.37 -17.03 -13.54
N LYS A 167 7.16 -17.80 -14.30
CA LYS A 167 7.88 -18.97 -13.79
C LYS A 167 8.81 -18.62 -12.65
N PHE A 168 9.56 -17.53 -12.80
CA PHE A 168 10.57 -17.07 -11.84
C PHE A 168 10.00 -15.97 -10.95
N THR A 169 9.22 -16.38 -9.98
CA THR A 169 8.67 -15.49 -8.95
C THR A 169 9.31 -15.74 -7.58
N THR A 170 9.24 -14.73 -6.73
CA THR A 170 9.64 -14.77 -5.32
C THR A 170 8.58 -14.12 -4.47
N LEU A 171 8.15 -14.78 -3.40
CA LEU A 171 7.26 -14.22 -2.38
C LEU A 171 8.13 -13.52 -1.33
N ARG A 172 8.04 -12.19 -1.20
CA ARG A 172 8.77 -11.41 -0.20
C ARG A 172 7.84 -11.02 0.95
N VAL A 173 8.24 -11.28 2.19
CA VAL A 173 7.50 -10.81 3.37
C VAL A 173 7.68 -9.30 3.49
N VAL A 174 6.58 -8.56 3.37
CA VAL A 174 6.59 -7.08 3.40
C VAL A 174 6.21 -6.54 4.76
N THR A 175 5.22 -7.14 5.41
CA THR A 175 4.84 -6.78 6.78
C THR A 175 4.53 -8.02 7.60
N ALA A 176 4.73 -7.92 8.91
CA ALA A 176 4.52 -8.99 9.89
C ALA A 176 4.10 -8.38 11.24
N ASN A 177 3.49 -9.20 12.10
CA ASN A 177 3.12 -8.76 13.44
C ASN A 177 4.37 -8.39 14.27
N GLU A 178 4.18 -7.63 15.36
CA GLU A 178 5.29 -7.01 16.11
C GLU A 178 6.34 -8.01 16.61
N GLU A 179 5.89 -9.19 17.03
CA GLU A 179 6.72 -10.29 17.52
C GLU A 179 7.59 -10.89 16.40
N ASN A 180 7.18 -10.73 15.13
CA ASN A 180 7.83 -11.34 13.98
C ASN A 180 8.35 -10.35 12.94
N LYS A 181 8.69 -9.11 13.35
CA LYS A 181 9.33 -8.12 12.47
C LYS A 181 10.61 -8.63 11.80
N TRP A 182 11.29 -9.61 12.42
CA TRP A 182 12.49 -10.25 11.86
C TRP A 182 12.22 -11.02 10.55
N MET A 183 10.96 -11.35 10.24
CA MET A 183 10.56 -11.99 8.97
C MET A 183 10.52 -11.01 7.80
N VAL A 184 10.39 -9.71 8.05
CA VAL A 184 10.31 -8.70 6.97
C VAL A 184 11.58 -8.77 6.11
N GLY A 185 11.39 -8.84 4.80
CA GLY A 185 12.46 -9.01 3.80
C GLY A 185 12.88 -10.46 3.55
N LYS A 186 12.36 -11.44 4.31
CA LYS A 186 12.56 -12.87 3.97
C LYS A 186 11.80 -13.22 2.70
N THR A 187 12.34 -14.17 1.95
CA THR A 187 11.82 -14.54 0.64
C THR A 187 11.57 -16.04 0.53
N VAL A 188 10.56 -16.41 -0.25
CA VAL A 188 10.27 -17.78 -0.66
C VAL A 188 10.28 -17.83 -2.18
N GLN A 189 11.23 -18.56 -2.75
CA GLN A 189 11.38 -18.67 -4.20
C GLN A 189 10.37 -19.66 -4.79
N SER A 190 9.98 -19.40 -6.03
CA SER A 190 9.10 -20.27 -6.82
C SER A 190 9.69 -21.66 -7.05
N PRO A 191 8.85 -22.65 -7.41
CA PRO A 191 9.32 -24.00 -7.72
C PRO A 191 10.36 -24.05 -8.85
N ALA A 192 10.44 -23.02 -9.70
CA ALA A 192 11.47 -22.92 -10.74
C ALA A 192 12.91 -22.86 -10.17
N TYR A 193 13.07 -22.35 -8.95
CA TYR A 193 14.36 -22.30 -8.25
C TYR A 193 14.67 -23.55 -7.42
N GLY A 194 13.73 -24.51 -7.30
CA GLY A 194 13.96 -25.70 -6.49
C GLY A 194 12.71 -26.46 -6.11
N LYS A 195 12.54 -26.70 -4.81
CA LYS A 195 11.42 -27.50 -4.31
C LYS A 195 10.16 -26.66 -4.25
N GLN A 196 9.04 -27.22 -4.70
CA GLN A 196 7.72 -26.63 -4.49
C GLN A 196 7.50 -26.42 -2.99
N THR A 197 6.92 -25.28 -2.63
CA THR A 197 6.51 -24.98 -1.25
C THR A 197 4.99 -24.90 -1.16
N VAL A 198 4.44 -25.06 0.04
CA VAL A 198 2.99 -24.94 0.26
C VAL A 198 2.49 -23.54 -0.09
N SER A 199 3.25 -22.49 0.22
CA SER A 199 2.91 -21.11 -0.18
C SER A 199 2.70 -21.01 -1.70
N TYR A 200 3.54 -21.66 -2.51
CA TYR A 200 3.31 -21.69 -3.96
C TYR A 200 2.17 -22.59 -4.37
N GLN A 201 1.82 -23.65 -3.65
CA GLN A 201 0.57 -24.39 -3.93
C GLN A 201 -0.65 -23.46 -3.80
N THR A 202 -0.66 -22.57 -2.81
CA THR A 202 -1.68 -21.52 -2.67
C THR A 202 -1.69 -20.58 -3.88
N VAL A 203 -0.52 -20.13 -4.33
CA VAL A 203 -0.41 -19.24 -5.52
C VAL A 203 -0.95 -19.93 -6.79
N HIS A 204 -0.61 -21.20 -7.02
CA HIS A 204 -1.04 -21.92 -8.22
C HIS A 204 -2.53 -22.27 -8.18
N SER A 205 -3.05 -22.70 -7.02
CA SER A 205 -4.47 -23.05 -6.85
C SER A 205 -5.39 -21.83 -6.84
N LYS A 206 -4.86 -20.66 -6.44
CA LYS A 206 -5.65 -19.43 -6.22
C LYS A 206 -6.73 -19.61 -5.14
N GLU A 207 -6.60 -20.66 -4.31
CA GLU A 207 -7.53 -21.01 -3.24
C GLU A 207 -6.84 -20.92 -1.89
N LEU A 208 -7.64 -20.77 -0.83
CA LEU A 208 -7.13 -20.83 0.55
C LEU A 208 -6.51 -22.20 0.82
N THR A 209 -5.23 -22.19 1.19
CA THR A 209 -4.59 -23.39 1.74
C THR A 209 -4.71 -23.36 3.26
N PHE A 210 -5.31 -24.40 3.84
CA PHE A 210 -5.54 -24.52 5.28
C PHE A 210 -5.03 -25.87 5.76
N LEU A 211 -4.03 -25.84 6.64
CA LEU A 211 -3.34 -27.00 7.18
C LEU A 211 -3.48 -27.02 8.70
N PRO A 212 -4.41 -27.83 9.25
CA PRO A 212 -4.57 -27.97 10.70
C PRO A 212 -3.32 -28.52 11.40
N ASN A 213 -2.49 -29.26 10.67
CA ASN A 213 -1.23 -29.79 11.16
C ASN A 213 -0.18 -29.76 10.05
N VAL A 214 0.81 -28.87 10.21
CA VAL A 214 1.90 -28.69 9.24
C VAL A 214 2.77 -29.93 9.09
N MET A 215 2.82 -30.83 10.08
CA MET A 215 3.61 -32.06 10.02
C MET A 215 3.07 -33.10 9.02
N VAL A 216 1.82 -32.94 8.59
CA VAL A 216 1.16 -33.83 7.62
C VAL A 216 1.15 -33.21 6.21
N SER A 217 1.75 -32.04 6.04
CA SER A 217 1.79 -31.35 4.75
C SER A 217 2.72 -32.06 3.75
N GLU A 218 2.30 -32.09 2.48
CA GLU A 218 3.09 -32.55 1.35
C GLU A 218 3.11 -31.42 0.29
N PRO A 219 4.24 -30.71 0.10
CA PRO A 219 5.56 -30.90 0.70
C PRO A 219 5.60 -30.49 2.19
N PRO A 220 6.52 -31.07 3.00
CA PRO A 220 6.64 -30.74 4.41
C PRO A 220 7.03 -29.28 4.57
N ILE A 221 6.22 -28.52 5.31
CA ILE A 221 6.57 -27.15 5.68
C ILE A 221 7.66 -27.20 6.75
N THR A 222 8.80 -26.60 6.41
CA THR A 222 9.88 -26.34 7.35
C THR A 222 9.95 -24.85 7.62
N PHE A 223 9.92 -24.49 8.90
CA PHE A 223 10.16 -23.14 9.35
C PHE A 223 11.59 -23.11 9.87
N PHE A 224 12.44 -22.22 9.33
CA PHE A 224 13.87 -22.15 9.68
C PHE A 224 14.64 -23.46 9.47
N ASP A 225 14.39 -24.14 8.34
CA ASP A 225 14.96 -25.46 8.02
C ASP A 225 14.65 -26.56 9.05
N MET A 226 13.71 -26.31 9.97
CA MET A 226 13.28 -27.25 11.00
C MET A 226 11.78 -27.54 10.87
N PRO A 227 11.36 -28.81 10.98
CA PRO A 227 9.95 -29.14 11.12
C PRO A 227 9.47 -28.71 12.51
N MET A 228 8.49 -27.83 12.56
CA MET A 228 7.89 -27.37 13.81
C MET A 228 6.40 -27.70 13.83
N PRO A 229 5.84 -28.20 14.94
CA PRO A 229 4.42 -28.49 15.03
C PRO A 229 3.59 -27.20 15.05
N GLY A 230 2.37 -27.28 14.51
CA GLY A 230 1.43 -26.17 14.49
C GLY A 230 0.44 -26.29 13.34
N SER A 231 -0.35 -25.24 13.14
CA SER A 231 -1.26 -25.09 12.01
C SER A 231 -0.84 -23.91 11.15
N PHE A 232 -1.13 -23.96 9.85
CA PHE A 232 -0.77 -22.93 8.87
C PHE A 232 -1.94 -22.69 7.94
N ALA A 233 -2.21 -21.43 7.61
CA ALA A 233 -3.12 -21.06 6.55
C ALA A 233 -2.55 -19.92 5.71
N ALA A 234 -2.78 -19.98 4.41
CA ALA A 234 -2.36 -18.96 3.46
C ALA A 234 -3.50 -18.64 2.52
N GLN A 235 -3.99 -17.40 2.59
CA GLN A 235 -5.00 -16.85 1.71
C GLN A 235 -4.34 -16.04 0.60
N PRO A 236 -4.59 -16.36 -0.69
CA PRO A 236 -4.14 -15.49 -1.77
C PRO A 236 -4.95 -14.19 -1.79
N VAL A 237 -4.24 -13.08 -1.98
CA VAL A 237 -4.83 -11.78 -2.33
C VAL A 237 -4.90 -11.73 -3.84
N LEU A 238 -6.13 -11.83 -4.36
CA LEU A 238 -6.38 -11.92 -5.80
C LEU A 238 -6.67 -10.53 -6.37
N LYS A 239 -6.08 -10.26 -7.53
CA LYS A 239 -6.51 -9.23 -8.46
C LYS A 239 -7.85 -9.67 -9.05
N GLY A 240 -8.78 -8.73 -9.13
CA GLY A 240 -10.03 -8.86 -9.87
C GLY A 240 -9.80 -8.95 -11.38
N GLU A 241 -10.91 -8.87 -12.09
CA GLU A 241 -10.96 -9.09 -13.54
C GLU A 241 -10.53 -7.83 -14.30
N ASP A 242 -9.65 -8.01 -15.30
CA ASP A 242 -9.15 -6.93 -16.16
C ASP A 242 -9.71 -7.10 -17.60
N GLU A 243 -9.35 -6.19 -18.51
CA GLU A 243 -9.71 -6.29 -19.93
C GLU A 243 -9.04 -7.52 -20.58
N LYS A 244 -7.77 -7.78 -20.23
CA LYS A 244 -6.96 -8.88 -20.80
C LYS A 244 -7.15 -10.22 -20.07
N TYR A 245 -7.34 -10.18 -18.76
CA TYR A 245 -7.25 -11.35 -17.88
C TYR A 245 -8.53 -11.57 -17.08
N LYS A 246 -8.92 -12.85 -16.93
CA LYS A 246 -9.93 -13.26 -15.95
C LYS A 246 -9.46 -12.89 -14.54
N ALA A 247 -10.40 -12.77 -13.60
CA ALA A 247 -10.07 -12.60 -12.18
C ALA A 247 -9.13 -13.72 -11.69
N GLY A 248 -8.28 -13.40 -10.72
CA GLY A 248 -7.44 -14.38 -10.05
C GLY A 248 -5.93 -14.26 -10.29
N GLY A 249 -5.44 -13.11 -10.77
CA GLY A 249 -4.00 -12.82 -10.68
C GLY A 249 -3.59 -12.75 -9.21
N VAL A 250 -2.53 -13.45 -8.79
CA VAL A 250 -2.14 -13.47 -7.37
C VAL A 250 -1.18 -12.31 -7.11
N LEU A 251 -1.56 -11.40 -6.23
CA LEU A 251 -0.75 -10.24 -5.84
C LEU A 251 0.20 -10.59 -4.68
N GLY A 252 -0.25 -11.48 -3.80
CA GLY A 252 0.44 -11.84 -2.58
C GLY A 252 -0.34 -12.86 -1.77
N LEU A 253 0.17 -13.19 -0.60
CA LEU A 253 -0.44 -14.11 0.35
C LEU A 253 -0.54 -13.46 1.74
N LEU A 254 -1.72 -13.55 2.36
CA LEU A 254 -1.87 -13.35 3.79
C LEU A 254 -1.70 -14.70 4.49
N CYS A 255 -0.64 -14.83 5.27
CA CYS A 255 -0.30 -16.07 5.97
C CYS A 255 -0.51 -15.92 7.47
N VAL A 256 -1.06 -16.97 8.08
CA VAL A 256 -1.22 -17.09 9.52
C VAL A 256 -0.79 -18.47 9.97
N ASP A 257 -0.11 -18.55 11.11
CA ASP A 257 0.27 -19.83 11.69
C ASP A 257 0.37 -19.79 13.22
N THR A 258 0.31 -20.98 13.81
CA THR A 258 0.46 -21.21 15.25
C THR A 258 1.79 -21.85 15.59
N VAL A 259 2.78 -21.73 14.70
CA VAL A 259 4.03 -22.47 14.80
C VAL A 259 4.99 -21.76 15.74
N GLY A 260 5.55 -22.50 16.70
CA GLY A 260 6.54 -21.97 17.65
C GLY A 260 5.95 -21.06 18.74
N GLY A 261 4.64 -20.84 18.74
CA GLY A 261 3.96 -20.18 19.84
C GLY A 261 3.80 -21.08 21.07
N ASP A 262 3.67 -20.46 22.24
CA ASP A 262 3.32 -21.16 23.49
C ASP A 262 1.91 -21.75 23.45
N SER A 263 1.09 -21.31 22.49
CA SER A 263 -0.26 -21.78 22.31
C SER A 263 -0.25 -23.12 21.56
N ALA A 264 -0.76 -24.18 22.18
CA ALA A 264 -1.11 -25.42 21.48
C ALA A 264 -2.36 -25.24 20.61
N ALA A 265 -2.67 -24.00 20.21
CA ALA A 265 -3.88 -23.65 19.48
C ALA A 265 -3.76 -24.13 18.03
N THR A 266 -4.85 -24.66 17.52
CA THR A 266 -5.03 -24.97 16.11
C THR A 266 -5.95 -23.93 15.51
N LEU A 267 -5.62 -23.46 14.31
CA LEU A 267 -6.52 -22.62 13.53
C LEU A 267 -7.89 -23.30 13.39
N THR A 268 -8.94 -22.48 13.48
CA THR A 268 -10.34 -22.91 13.46
C THR A 268 -11.00 -22.59 12.12
N ASP A 269 -12.18 -23.15 11.86
CA ASP A 269 -12.98 -22.78 10.67
C ASP A 269 -13.38 -21.29 10.69
N GLU A 270 -13.45 -20.66 11.86
CA GLU A 270 -13.73 -19.22 11.98
C GLU A 270 -12.53 -18.39 11.50
N ASP A 271 -11.30 -18.87 11.74
CA ASP A 271 -10.08 -18.26 11.20
C ASP A 271 -10.03 -18.43 9.67
N LYS A 272 -10.53 -19.55 9.14
CA LYS A 272 -10.66 -19.80 7.71
C LYS A 272 -11.59 -18.78 7.04
N GLU A 273 -12.77 -18.55 7.62
CA GLU A 273 -13.75 -17.57 7.11
C GLU A 273 -13.20 -16.14 7.18
N LEU A 274 -12.52 -15.79 8.27
CA LEU A 274 -11.83 -14.52 8.45
C LEU A 274 -10.84 -14.25 7.31
N LEU A 275 -9.96 -15.23 7.03
CA LEU A 275 -8.96 -15.10 5.99
C LEU A 275 -9.58 -14.92 4.60
N LEU A 276 -10.61 -15.71 4.26
CA LEU A 276 -11.32 -15.60 2.98
C LEU A 276 -11.87 -14.19 2.76
N GLU A 277 -12.56 -13.65 3.77
CA GLU A 277 -13.16 -12.31 3.67
C GLU A 277 -12.09 -11.22 3.62
N MET A 278 -11.02 -11.34 4.42
CA MET A 278 -9.87 -10.44 4.35
C MET A 278 -9.20 -10.46 2.98
N GLY A 279 -9.00 -11.64 2.39
CA GLY A 279 -8.42 -11.78 1.05
C GLY A 279 -9.26 -11.10 -0.02
N ARG A 280 -10.59 -11.21 0.09
CA ARG A 280 -11.53 -10.53 -0.81
C ARG A 280 -11.47 -9.01 -0.68
N VAL A 281 -11.57 -8.50 0.56
CA VAL A 281 -11.52 -7.05 0.81
C VAL A 281 -10.17 -6.48 0.37
N ALA A 282 -9.07 -7.14 0.74
CA ALA A 282 -7.72 -6.75 0.34
C ALA A 282 -7.54 -6.70 -1.17
N GLY A 283 -8.06 -7.68 -1.92
CA GLY A 283 -8.01 -7.68 -3.37
C GLY A 283 -8.68 -6.43 -3.95
N SER A 284 -9.92 -6.16 -3.55
CA SER A 284 -10.67 -4.98 -4.03
C SER A 284 -10.01 -3.63 -3.64
N THR A 285 -9.48 -3.53 -2.43
CA THR A 285 -8.77 -2.33 -1.95
C THR A 285 -7.47 -2.13 -2.73
N PHE A 286 -6.70 -3.20 -2.96
CA PHE A 286 -5.48 -3.13 -3.75
C PHE A 286 -5.75 -2.63 -5.17
N GLU A 287 -6.80 -3.12 -5.82
CA GLU A 287 -7.19 -2.66 -7.16
C GLU A 287 -7.57 -1.19 -7.18
N ARG A 288 -8.36 -0.73 -6.20
CA ARG A 288 -8.70 0.68 -6.07
C ARG A 288 -7.45 1.54 -5.94
N LEU A 289 -6.50 1.13 -5.09
CA LEU A 289 -5.23 1.85 -4.88
C LEU A 289 -4.35 1.84 -6.14
N MET A 290 -4.30 0.74 -6.88
CA MET A 290 -3.58 0.67 -8.17
C MET A 290 -4.22 1.56 -9.24
N ALA A 291 -5.56 1.58 -9.33
CA ALA A 291 -6.29 2.42 -10.27
C ALA A 291 -6.07 3.90 -9.95
N GLU A 292 -6.12 4.28 -8.67
CA GLU A 292 -5.82 5.64 -8.20
C GLU A 292 -4.38 6.05 -8.56
N LYS A 293 -3.40 5.17 -8.30
CA LYS A 293 -1.99 5.39 -8.67
C LYS A 293 -1.81 5.55 -10.18
N LYS A 294 -2.46 4.73 -11.01
CA LYS A 294 -2.38 4.81 -12.47
C LYS A 294 -3.04 6.09 -13.00
N ALA A 295 -4.23 6.43 -12.52
CA ALA A 295 -4.92 7.66 -12.90
C ALA A 295 -4.11 8.90 -12.54
N ARG A 296 -3.48 8.90 -11.36
CA ARG A 296 -2.59 9.97 -10.94
C ARG A 296 -1.35 10.07 -11.83
N LYS A 297 -0.67 8.95 -12.09
CA LYS A 297 0.49 8.94 -13.01
C LYS A 297 0.12 9.47 -14.39
N ALA A 298 -1.04 9.10 -14.93
CA ALA A 298 -1.50 9.62 -16.21
C ALA A 298 -1.76 11.14 -16.18
N ALA A 299 -2.32 11.66 -15.09
CA ALA A 299 -2.49 13.10 -14.90
C ALA A 299 -1.15 13.84 -14.75
N GLU A 300 -0.20 13.24 -14.03
CA GLU A 300 1.17 13.73 -13.88
C GLU A 300 1.90 13.78 -15.24
N ASP A 301 1.84 12.69 -16.01
CA ASP A 301 2.39 12.59 -17.36
C ASP A 301 1.75 13.62 -18.32
N GLU A 302 0.43 13.87 -18.20
CA GLU A 302 -0.27 14.91 -18.97
C GLU A 302 0.21 16.33 -18.60
N VAL A 303 0.42 16.60 -17.32
CA VAL A 303 0.93 17.89 -16.84
C VAL A 303 2.36 18.12 -17.35
N VAL A 304 3.23 17.11 -17.27
CA VAL A 304 4.59 17.18 -17.79
C VAL A 304 4.57 17.38 -19.30
N ALA A 305 3.75 16.63 -20.04
CA ALA A 305 3.64 16.78 -21.48
C ALA A 305 3.23 18.21 -21.89
N LYS A 306 2.22 18.79 -21.24
CA LYS A 306 1.79 20.17 -21.50
C LYS A 306 2.87 21.20 -21.19
N LEU A 307 3.59 21.00 -20.09
CA LEU A 307 4.66 21.89 -19.68
C LEU A 307 5.86 21.80 -20.65
N MET A 308 6.17 20.60 -21.14
CA MET A 308 7.20 20.41 -22.17
C MET A 308 6.80 20.97 -23.54
N GLU A 309 5.50 20.92 -23.90
CA GLU A 309 4.98 21.57 -25.11
C GLU A 309 5.08 23.10 -25.00
N ALA A 310 4.78 23.67 -23.82
CA ALA A 310 4.91 25.11 -23.57
C ALA A 310 6.37 25.60 -23.66
N LEU A 311 7.36 24.74 -23.37
CA LEU A 311 8.79 25.05 -23.46
C LEU A 311 9.33 25.14 -24.90
N VAL A 312 8.55 24.76 -25.91
CA VAL A 312 8.91 24.95 -27.30
C VAL A 312 8.72 26.43 -27.65
N ILE A 313 9.79 27.24 -27.55
CA ILE A 313 9.74 28.63 -28.03
C ILE A 313 9.40 28.58 -29.53
N PRO A 314 8.41 29.37 -29.99
CA PRO A 314 8.21 29.54 -31.41
C PRO A 314 9.51 30.04 -32.05
N GLU A 315 10.05 29.25 -32.98
CA GLU A 315 11.28 29.55 -33.74
C GLU A 315 11.34 31.04 -34.09
N GLU A 316 12.44 31.65 -33.68
CA GLU A 316 12.67 33.09 -33.51
C GLU A 316 12.01 33.99 -34.57
N GLN A 317 11.33 35.03 -34.08
CA GLN A 317 11.48 36.34 -34.71
C GLN A 317 12.90 36.80 -34.40
N GLU A 318 13.82 36.65 -35.36
CA GLU A 318 15.17 37.23 -35.31
C GLU A 318 15.06 38.66 -34.80
N VAL A 319 15.63 38.91 -33.63
CA VAL A 319 15.70 40.25 -33.10
C VAL A 319 16.92 40.93 -33.69
N ALA A 320 16.71 42.12 -34.22
CA ALA A 320 17.77 42.88 -34.88
C ALA A 320 18.94 43.09 -33.91
N GLU A 321 20.17 42.99 -34.43
CA GLU A 321 21.43 43.03 -33.66
C GLU A 321 21.65 44.31 -32.82
N GLU A 322 20.75 45.31 -32.89
CA GLU A 322 20.84 46.59 -32.17
C GLU A 322 19.87 46.69 -30.98
N ASP A 323 19.33 45.58 -30.47
CA ASP A 323 18.39 45.61 -29.35
C ASP A 323 18.98 46.32 -28.12
N GLU A 324 18.34 47.43 -27.75
CA GLU A 324 18.52 48.11 -26.47
C GLU A 324 18.32 47.11 -25.32
N VAL A 325 19.13 47.19 -24.25
CA VAL A 325 19.06 46.31 -23.07
C VAL A 325 17.63 46.13 -22.57
N ASP A 326 16.83 47.20 -22.61
CA ASP A 326 15.41 47.21 -22.24
C ASP A 326 14.55 46.23 -23.05
N ALA A 327 14.85 46.03 -24.35
CA ALA A 327 14.13 45.09 -25.21
C ALA A 327 14.46 43.63 -24.86
N LEU A 328 15.73 43.32 -24.63
CA LEU A 328 16.17 41.98 -24.18
C LEU A 328 15.61 41.67 -22.79
N GLU A 329 15.58 42.65 -21.89
CA GLU A 329 14.98 42.50 -20.56
C GLU A 329 13.47 42.27 -20.61
N GLY A 330 12.76 42.98 -21.50
CA GLY A 330 11.34 42.77 -21.74
C GLY A 330 11.04 41.35 -22.24
N LYS A 331 11.85 40.86 -23.19
CA LYS A 331 11.75 39.48 -23.71
C LYS A 331 12.07 38.44 -22.65
N LEU A 332 13.16 38.62 -21.90
CA LEU A 332 13.55 37.72 -20.83
C LEU A 332 12.48 37.67 -19.74
N ALA A 333 11.92 38.82 -19.32
CA ALA A 333 10.86 38.87 -18.33
C ALA A 333 9.55 38.21 -18.80
N ALA A 334 9.18 38.40 -20.08
CA ALA A 334 8.03 37.74 -20.66
C ALA A 334 8.21 36.21 -20.70
N CYS A 335 9.39 35.74 -21.12
CA CYS A 335 9.67 34.31 -21.18
C CYS A 335 9.86 33.68 -19.80
N ASP A 336 10.49 34.37 -18.86
CA ASP A 336 10.59 33.95 -17.45
C ASP A 336 9.20 33.80 -16.84
N THR A 337 8.31 34.77 -17.06
CA THR A 337 6.93 34.68 -16.56
C THR A 337 6.14 33.55 -17.22
N ALA A 338 6.30 33.37 -18.54
CA ALA A 338 5.57 32.35 -19.29
C ALA A 338 6.06 30.93 -19.01
N LEU A 339 7.38 30.71 -19.00
CA LEU A 339 7.98 29.39 -18.86
C LEU A 339 8.28 29.07 -17.39
N ILE A 340 9.23 29.79 -16.80
CA ILE A 340 9.69 29.53 -15.42
C ILE A 340 8.55 29.76 -14.42
N GLY A 341 7.74 30.80 -14.62
CA GLY A 341 6.56 31.08 -13.81
C GLY A 341 5.50 29.97 -13.85
N GLU A 342 5.27 29.37 -15.02
CA GLU A 342 4.35 28.24 -15.17
C GLU A 342 4.91 26.98 -14.51
N VAL A 343 6.21 26.67 -14.70
CA VAL A 343 6.86 25.55 -14.01
C VAL A 343 6.79 25.72 -12.51
N LYS A 344 7.13 26.90 -11.98
CA LYS A 344 7.04 27.20 -10.53
C LYS A 344 5.63 27.05 -9.99
N LYS A 345 4.61 27.44 -10.77
CA LYS A 345 3.21 27.31 -10.39
C LYS A 345 2.81 25.84 -10.32
N VAL A 346 3.10 25.05 -11.36
CA VAL A 346 2.83 23.60 -11.38
C VAL A 346 3.54 22.91 -10.23
N PHE A 347 4.79 23.28 -9.99
CA PHE A 347 5.59 22.77 -8.88
C PHE A 347 4.89 23.04 -7.54
N LYS A 348 4.49 24.29 -7.28
CA LYS A 348 3.77 24.66 -6.06
C LYS A 348 2.43 23.92 -5.88
N ASP A 349 1.69 23.75 -6.98
CA ASP A 349 0.35 23.15 -6.94
C ASP A 349 0.41 21.61 -6.80
N GLN A 350 1.45 20.96 -7.33
CA GLN A 350 1.53 19.49 -7.45
C GLN A 350 2.56 18.83 -6.52
N THR A 351 3.54 19.56 -6.00
CA THR A 351 4.53 19.06 -5.03
C THR A 351 4.48 19.86 -3.74
N PRO A 352 3.45 19.65 -2.89
CA PRO A 352 3.38 20.32 -1.60
C PRO A 352 4.57 19.95 -0.71
N PRO A 353 4.93 20.80 0.27
CA PRO A 353 6.07 20.58 1.14
C PRO A 353 5.96 19.31 1.99
N GLN A 354 4.72 18.89 2.30
CA GLN A 354 4.43 17.61 2.92
C GLN A 354 3.51 16.78 2.02
N PRO A 355 3.77 15.47 1.88
CA PRO A 355 2.96 14.60 1.05
C PRO A 355 1.54 14.51 1.63
N VAL A 356 0.55 14.95 0.85
CA VAL A 356 -0.86 14.79 1.22
C VAL A 356 -1.29 13.37 0.84
N GLY A 357 -1.19 12.44 1.79
CA GLY A 357 -1.43 11.00 1.57
C GLY A 357 -0.18 10.25 1.11
N GLU A 358 -0.23 8.92 1.01
CA GLU A 358 0.94 8.10 0.62
C GLU A 358 1.39 8.32 -0.83
N TYR A 359 0.49 8.81 -1.68
CA TYR A 359 0.84 9.18 -3.05
C TYR A 359 1.18 10.66 -3.19
N GLY A 360 1.01 11.46 -2.13
CA GLY A 360 1.44 12.85 -2.15
C GLY A 360 2.92 12.89 -2.49
N ARG A 361 3.27 13.53 -3.60
CA ARG A 361 4.66 13.73 -3.97
C ARG A 361 5.18 14.90 -3.18
N SER A 362 6.29 14.71 -2.49
CA SER A 362 7.03 15.79 -1.84
C SER A 362 8.44 15.84 -2.36
N LEU A 363 9.06 17.01 -2.27
CA LEU A 363 10.47 17.20 -2.59
C LEU A 363 11.41 16.28 -1.79
N SER A 364 10.98 15.78 -0.63
CA SER A 364 11.73 14.77 0.14
C SER A 364 11.93 13.47 -0.63
N GLU A 365 11.06 13.15 -1.58
CA GLU A 365 11.27 11.99 -2.44
C GLU A 365 12.49 12.17 -3.33
N LEU A 366 13.01 13.37 -3.57
CA LEU A 366 14.23 13.53 -4.37
C LEU A 366 15.52 13.25 -3.57
N SER A 367 15.50 13.37 -2.24
CA SER A 367 16.69 13.25 -1.40
C SER A 367 17.04 11.82 -0.98
N GLU A 368 16.10 10.88 -1.09
CA GLU A 368 16.33 9.47 -0.69
C GLU A 368 17.16 8.65 -1.70
N TRP A 369 17.62 9.25 -2.80
CA TRP A 369 18.06 8.50 -3.98
C TRP A 369 19.48 8.83 -4.47
N GLU A 370 20.47 8.81 -3.57
CA GLU A 370 21.87 8.93 -3.99
C GLU A 370 22.22 7.91 -5.08
N GLY A 371 22.77 8.39 -6.20
CA GLY A 371 23.21 7.56 -7.33
C GLY A 371 22.14 7.19 -8.36
N THR A 372 20.88 7.55 -8.16
CA THR A 372 19.84 7.34 -9.19
C THR A 372 19.69 8.56 -10.10
N PRO A 373 19.01 8.45 -11.27
CA PRO A 373 18.68 9.61 -12.09
C PRO A 373 17.95 10.71 -11.32
N SER A 374 16.97 10.37 -10.48
CA SER A 374 16.23 11.34 -9.66
C SER A 374 17.12 12.06 -8.64
N GLY A 375 18.05 11.35 -7.99
CA GLY A 375 19.01 11.98 -7.08
C GLY A 375 19.99 12.91 -7.79
N ARG A 376 20.36 12.61 -9.04
CA ARG A 376 21.18 13.52 -9.87
C ARG A 376 20.42 14.79 -10.27
N VAL A 377 19.13 14.68 -10.56
CA VAL A 377 18.26 15.85 -10.77
C VAL A 377 18.18 16.69 -9.49
N ALA A 378 18.08 16.05 -8.32
CA ALA A 378 18.13 16.76 -7.04
C ALA A 378 19.46 17.51 -6.84
N ALA A 379 20.60 16.85 -7.10
CA ALA A 379 21.93 17.47 -7.01
C ALA A 379 22.09 18.66 -7.97
N MET A 380 21.56 18.55 -9.20
CA MET A 380 21.49 19.65 -10.16
C MET A 380 20.70 20.83 -9.60
N LEU A 381 19.55 20.56 -8.98
CA LEU A 381 18.71 21.59 -8.39
C LEU A 381 19.41 22.30 -7.22
N TYR A 382 20.08 21.56 -6.33
CA TYR A 382 20.88 22.15 -5.24
C TYR A 382 22.00 23.04 -5.75
N ALA A 383 22.73 22.59 -6.78
CA ALA A 383 23.76 23.39 -7.43
C ALA A 383 23.18 24.67 -8.08
N LEU A 384 21.99 24.57 -8.68
CA LEU A 384 21.30 25.69 -9.30
C LEU A 384 20.92 26.78 -8.28
N VAL A 385 20.42 26.38 -7.11
CA VAL A 385 20.03 27.32 -6.04
C VAL A 385 21.20 27.71 -5.11
N GLN A 386 22.40 27.17 -5.35
CA GLN A 386 23.60 27.38 -4.52
C GLN A 386 23.43 26.99 -3.05
N GLU A 387 22.72 25.89 -2.79
CA GLU A 387 22.47 25.38 -1.43
C GLU A 387 23.16 24.04 -1.19
N GLU A 388 23.36 23.72 0.09
CA GLU A 388 23.90 22.42 0.50
C GLU A 388 22.79 21.33 0.50
N PRO A 389 23.13 20.05 0.22
CA PRO A 389 22.19 18.94 0.23
C PRO A 389 21.47 18.71 1.58
N SER A 390 21.93 19.32 2.67
CA SER A 390 21.29 19.26 3.98
C SER A 390 20.04 20.14 4.12
N CYS A 391 19.71 20.92 3.09
CA CYS A 391 18.56 21.81 3.05
C CYS A 391 17.24 21.04 3.09
N THR A 392 16.27 21.51 3.88
CA THR A 392 14.97 20.83 3.98
C THR A 392 14.17 20.99 2.69
N PRO A 393 13.23 20.06 2.38
CA PRO A 393 12.36 20.18 1.21
C PRO A 393 11.59 21.52 1.13
N GLU A 394 11.18 22.05 2.29
CA GLU A 394 10.48 23.34 2.41
C GLU A 394 11.40 24.52 2.02
N ASP A 395 12.64 24.49 2.50
CA ASP A 395 13.63 25.51 2.17
C ASP A 395 13.97 25.47 0.67
N LEU A 396 14.14 24.26 0.11
CA LEU A 396 14.40 24.06 -1.31
C LEU A 396 13.25 24.60 -2.17
N GLU A 397 11.99 24.30 -1.81
CA GLU A 397 10.82 24.86 -2.48
C GLU A 397 10.86 26.40 -2.46
N GLY A 398 11.10 27.00 -1.30
CA GLY A 398 11.19 28.45 -1.15
C GLY A 398 12.28 29.06 -2.05
N LYS A 399 13.41 28.38 -2.20
CA LYS A 399 14.52 28.80 -3.07
C LYS A 399 14.20 28.65 -4.55
N ILE A 400 13.54 27.57 -4.96
CA ILE A 400 13.05 27.41 -6.33
C ILE A 400 12.07 28.53 -6.67
N GLN A 401 11.12 28.83 -5.76
CA GLN A 401 10.15 29.90 -5.97
C GLN A 401 10.85 31.27 -6.09
N GLY A 402 11.87 31.51 -5.27
CA GLY A 402 12.69 32.73 -5.28
C GLY A 402 13.75 32.81 -6.38
N PHE A 403 13.96 31.75 -7.16
CA PHE A 403 14.99 31.71 -8.21
C PHE A 403 14.74 32.78 -9.28
N ASP A 404 15.73 33.61 -9.58
CA ASP A 404 15.64 34.63 -10.64
C ASP A 404 16.75 34.38 -11.68
N ILE A 405 16.34 34.09 -12.91
CA ILE A 405 17.26 33.80 -14.02
C ILE A 405 18.20 34.97 -14.34
N LYS A 406 17.83 36.21 -14.00
CA LYS A 406 18.68 37.39 -14.20
C LYS A 406 19.94 37.36 -13.33
N THR A 407 19.90 36.62 -12.23
CA THR A 407 21.00 36.55 -11.26
C THR A 407 21.93 35.36 -11.48
N ILE A 408 21.62 34.49 -12.45
CA ILE A 408 22.37 33.25 -12.65
C ILE A 408 23.75 33.54 -13.25
N LYS A 409 24.78 32.89 -12.70
CA LYS A 409 26.14 32.95 -13.23
C LYS A 409 26.42 31.74 -14.12
N GLU A 410 27.32 31.91 -15.09
CA GLU A 410 27.78 30.82 -15.95
C GLU A 410 28.38 29.66 -15.15
N GLU A 411 29.11 29.96 -14.07
CA GLU A 411 29.66 28.97 -13.14
C GLU A 411 28.56 28.12 -12.47
N THR A 412 27.44 28.73 -12.08
CA THR A 412 26.31 28.03 -11.47
C THR A 412 25.67 27.06 -12.46
N LEU A 413 25.50 27.47 -13.72
CA LEU A 413 24.95 26.63 -14.78
C LEU A 413 25.87 25.44 -15.09
N ALA A 414 27.18 25.70 -15.16
CA ALA A 414 28.18 24.66 -15.38
C ALA A 414 28.19 23.65 -14.22
N ALA A 415 28.10 24.12 -12.97
CA ALA A 415 28.01 23.27 -11.79
C ALA A 415 26.72 22.42 -11.78
N ALA A 416 25.58 23.02 -12.11
CA ALA A 416 24.30 22.32 -12.23
C ALA A 416 24.34 21.24 -13.33
N ALA A 417 24.91 21.55 -14.50
CA ALA A 417 25.07 20.60 -15.59
C ALA A 417 26.02 19.44 -15.23
N ALA A 418 27.14 19.74 -14.54
CA ALA A 418 28.09 18.74 -14.06
C ALA A 418 27.49 17.83 -12.97
N ALA A 419 26.63 18.38 -12.09
CA ALA A 419 25.92 17.62 -11.07
C ALA A 419 24.86 16.68 -11.68
N LEU A 420 24.18 17.12 -12.75
CA LEU A 420 23.22 16.29 -13.48
C LEU A 420 23.91 15.11 -14.20
N ASN A 421 25.03 15.42 -14.86
CA ASN A 421 25.77 14.49 -15.72
C ASN A 421 27.25 14.43 -15.31
N PRO A 422 27.57 13.78 -14.18
CA PRO A 422 28.96 13.63 -13.74
C PRO A 422 29.75 12.79 -14.75
N GLU A 423 31.05 13.07 -14.87
CA GLU A 423 31.93 12.41 -15.83
C GLU A 423 31.91 10.88 -15.63
N GLY A 424 31.51 10.15 -16.68
CA GLY A 424 31.42 8.69 -16.67
C GLY A 424 30.05 8.10 -16.31
N ALA A 425 29.05 8.92 -15.97
CA ALA A 425 27.67 8.46 -15.79
C ALA A 425 26.83 8.63 -17.07
N ASP A 426 25.82 7.78 -17.25
CA ASP A 426 24.87 7.91 -18.37
C ASP A 426 24.09 9.21 -18.27
N PRO A 427 23.93 9.98 -19.36
CA PRO A 427 23.29 11.28 -19.31
C PRO A 427 21.82 11.15 -18.88
N VAL A 428 21.41 11.96 -17.91
CA VAL A 428 19.99 12.12 -17.55
C VAL A 428 19.38 13.07 -18.57
N THR A 429 18.37 12.58 -19.27
CA THR A 429 17.59 13.34 -20.25
C THR A 429 16.12 13.28 -19.88
N LYS A 430 15.28 14.08 -20.56
CA LYS A 430 13.82 14.00 -20.41
C LYS A 430 13.24 12.62 -20.76
N GLU A 431 13.95 11.82 -21.54
CA GLU A 431 13.54 10.48 -21.96
C GLU A 431 14.07 9.38 -21.03
N THR A 432 14.78 9.75 -19.96
CA THR A 432 15.28 8.77 -18.99
C THR A 432 14.11 8.10 -18.28
N GLU A 433 13.94 6.81 -18.54
CA GLU A 433 12.92 5.99 -17.90
C GLU A 433 13.10 5.96 -16.38
N GLY A 434 11.99 5.98 -15.64
CA GLY A 434 12.00 5.88 -14.18
C GLY A 434 12.25 7.19 -13.44
N LEU A 435 12.33 8.34 -14.12
CA LEU A 435 12.29 9.64 -13.43
C LEU A 435 10.95 9.82 -12.71
N GLU A 436 11.02 10.16 -11.42
CA GLU A 436 9.84 10.49 -10.66
C GLU A 436 9.28 11.85 -11.08
N PHE A 437 7.98 12.07 -10.85
CA PHE A 437 7.29 13.29 -11.27
C PHE A 437 7.98 14.59 -10.78
N PRO A 438 8.43 14.73 -9.50
CA PRO A 438 9.20 15.90 -9.09
C PRO A 438 10.50 16.09 -9.89
N ALA A 439 11.19 15.00 -10.24
CA ALA A 439 12.40 15.06 -11.05
C ALA A 439 12.09 15.52 -12.48
N GLN A 440 10.99 15.06 -13.06
CA GLN A 440 10.53 15.51 -14.38
C GLN A 440 10.23 17.01 -14.40
N LEU A 441 9.58 17.55 -13.35
CA LEU A 441 9.36 18.99 -13.22
C LEU A 441 10.67 19.78 -13.09
N CYS A 442 11.63 19.29 -12.31
CA CYS A 442 12.95 19.90 -12.19
C CYS A 442 13.74 19.87 -13.51
N MET A 443 13.63 18.79 -14.28
CA MET A 443 14.23 18.70 -15.61
C MET A 443 13.62 19.74 -16.55
N ALA A 444 12.30 19.90 -16.52
CA ALA A 444 11.62 20.90 -17.33
C ALA A 444 12.00 22.34 -16.91
N LEU A 445 12.20 22.60 -15.61
CA LEU A 445 12.76 23.87 -15.14
C LEU A 445 14.18 24.11 -15.71
N MET A 446 15.04 23.09 -15.70
CA MET A 446 16.39 23.21 -16.24
C MET A 446 16.39 23.43 -17.76
N GLU A 447 15.47 22.82 -18.49
CA GLU A 447 15.28 23.10 -19.92
C GLU A 447 14.84 24.54 -20.15
N ALA A 448 13.88 25.06 -19.37
CA ALA A 448 13.46 26.45 -19.41
C ALA A 448 14.64 27.42 -19.16
N ILE A 449 15.49 27.10 -18.18
CA ILE A 449 16.66 27.91 -17.86
C ILE A 449 17.69 27.85 -18.99
N ASN A 450 17.95 26.67 -19.55
CA ASN A 450 18.92 26.50 -20.64
C ASN A 450 18.53 27.27 -21.90
N LEU A 451 17.23 27.35 -22.16
CA LEU A 451 16.63 28.08 -23.27
C LEU A 451 16.80 29.60 -23.13
N LEU A 452 16.77 30.10 -21.90
CA LEU A 452 16.86 31.53 -21.58
C LEU A 452 18.26 31.99 -21.18
N LYS A 453 19.20 31.07 -20.96
CA LYS A 453 20.54 31.37 -20.42
C LYS A 453 21.32 32.33 -21.32
N ASP A 454 21.25 32.15 -22.64
CA ASP A 454 22.09 32.93 -23.56
C ASP A 454 21.63 34.39 -23.57
N THR A 455 20.32 34.62 -23.52
CA THR A 455 19.74 35.97 -23.38
C THR A 455 20.12 36.59 -22.04
N SER A 456 20.03 35.84 -20.95
CA SER A 456 20.41 36.32 -19.61
C SER A 456 21.90 36.70 -19.55
N LEU A 457 22.77 35.84 -20.07
CA LEU A 457 24.22 36.08 -20.11
C LEU A 457 24.59 37.27 -21.01
N LYS A 458 23.88 37.47 -22.14
CA LYS A 458 24.05 38.65 -22.99
C LYS A 458 23.70 39.94 -22.23
N ILE A 459 22.57 39.97 -21.53
CA ILE A 459 22.17 41.12 -20.71
C ILE A 459 23.21 41.42 -19.62
N GLN A 460 23.72 40.38 -18.94
CA GLN A 460 24.76 40.56 -17.92
C GLN A 460 26.06 41.13 -18.49
N LYS A 461 26.50 40.66 -19.66
CA LYS A 461 27.70 41.20 -20.33
C LYS A 461 27.52 42.66 -20.70
N ILE A 462 26.39 43.05 -21.28
CA ILE A 462 26.14 44.45 -21.65
C ILE A 462 26.14 45.34 -20.41
N ARG A 463 25.46 44.93 -19.33
CA ARG A 463 25.45 45.67 -18.06
C ARG A 463 26.85 45.80 -17.44
N GLN A 464 27.66 44.74 -17.53
CA GLN A 464 29.04 44.78 -17.05
C GLN A 464 29.89 45.75 -17.88
N GLU A 465 29.74 45.75 -19.20
CA GLU A 465 30.42 46.70 -20.08
C GLU A 465 29.97 48.15 -19.81
N GLU A 466 28.68 48.39 -19.56
CA GLU A 466 28.16 49.70 -19.15
C GLU A 466 28.70 50.16 -17.80
N GLU A 467 28.80 49.26 -16.82
CA GLU A 467 29.35 49.55 -15.51
C GLU A 467 30.86 49.83 -15.58
N ASP A 468 31.62 49.00 -16.30
CA ASP A 468 33.05 49.20 -16.54
C ASP A 468 33.31 50.52 -17.28
N ALA A 469 32.46 50.88 -18.25
CA ALA A 469 32.52 52.17 -18.95
C ALA A 469 32.23 53.34 -18.00
N ARG A 470 31.24 53.21 -17.11
CA ARG A 470 30.92 54.24 -16.09
C ARG A 470 32.07 54.41 -15.10
N ILE A 471 32.65 53.32 -14.62
CA ILE A 471 33.82 53.36 -13.72
C ILE A 471 35.00 54.03 -14.43
N ALA A 472 35.28 53.68 -15.69
CA ALA A 472 36.33 54.32 -16.48
C ALA A 472 36.08 55.81 -16.69
N GLU A 473 34.83 56.24 -16.90
CA GLU A 473 34.46 57.65 -17.00
C GLU A 473 34.65 58.39 -15.66
N GLU A 474 34.26 57.78 -14.54
CA GLU A 474 34.49 58.34 -13.20
C GLU A 474 35.98 58.44 -12.86
N GLU A 475 36.78 57.43 -13.19
CA GLU A 475 38.22 57.45 -13.02
C GLU A 475 38.88 58.51 -13.92
N ALA A 476 38.41 58.67 -15.16
CA ALA A 476 38.88 59.72 -16.06
C ALA A 476 38.55 61.13 -15.51
N LYS A 477 37.32 61.34 -15.03
CA LYS A 477 36.91 62.61 -14.40
C LYS A 477 37.73 62.92 -13.15
N LYS A 478 37.94 61.93 -12.28
CA LYS A 478 38.77 62.09 -11.08
C LYS A 478 40.21 62.45 -11.43
N LYS A 479 40.77 61.83 -12.48
CA LYS A 479 42.11 62.15 -12.98
C LYS A 479 42.19 63.57 -13.54
N GLU A 480 41.18 64.02 -14.29
CA GLU A 480 41.09 65.41 -14.78
C GLU A 480 40.99 66.41 -13.61
N GLU A 481 40.22 66.10 -12.57
CA GLU A 481 40.12 66.93 -11.35
C GLU A 481 41.44 66.99 -10.57
N GLU A 482 42.16 65.88 -10.44
CA GLU A 482 43.48 65.82 -9.80
C GLU A 482 44.53 66.61 -10.60
N GLU A 483 44.53 66.51 -11.93
CA GLU A 483 45.41 67.30 -12.80
C GLU A 483 45.09 68.81 -12.74
N ALA A 484 43.80 69.18 -12.71
CA ALA A 484 43.38 70.57 -12.54
C ALA A 484 43.77 71.13 -11.16
N ALA A 485 43.63 70.34 -10.10
CA ALA A 485 44.07 70.71 -8.76
C ALA A 485 45.59 70.87 -8.67
N ALA A 486 46.35 69.98 -9.32
CA ALA A 486 47.81 70.09 -9.41
C ALA A 486 48.26 71.33 -10.20
N ALA A 487 47.57 71.66 -11.31
CA ALA A 487 47.83 72.87 -12.08
C ALA A 487 47.54 74.14 -11.26
N ALA A 488 46.42 74.18 -10.53
CA ALA A 488 46.09 75.29 -9.65
C ALA A 488 47.08 75.44 -8.48
N ALA A 489 47.57 74.34 -7.92
CA ALA A 489 48.60 74.36 -6.88
C ALA A 489 49.96 74.86 -7.41
N ALA A 490 50.32 74.53 -8.66
CA ALA A 490 51.52 75.04 -9.30
C ALA A 490 51.45 76.56 -9.56
N GLU A 491 50.26 77.09 -9.87
CA GLU A 491 50.06 78.54 -10.08
C GLU A 491 50.06 79.35 -8.77
N ALA A 492 49.74 78.70 -7.64
CA ALA A 492 49.71 79.32 -6.31
C ALA A 492 51.07 79.28 -5.56
N ALA A 493 52.10 78.65 -6.12
CA ALA A 493 53.43 78.63 -5.53
C ALA A 493 54.07 80.04 -5.64
N PRO A 494 54.44 80.70 -4.53
CA PRO A 494 55.02 82.04 -4.59
C PRO A 494 56.39 81.99 -5.28
N ALA A 495 56.56 82.83 -6.29
CA ALA A 495 57.86 83.09 -6.91
C ALA A 495 58.79 83.71 -5.86
N GLU A 496 59.76 82.92 -5.38
CA GLU A 496 60.93 83.41 -4.64
C GLU A 496 61.93 84.14 -5.55
#